data_AF-A0A8J7SLZ3-F1
#
_entry.id   AF-A0A8J7SLZ3-F1
#
_cell.length_a   1.000
_cell.length_b   1.000
_cell.length_c   1.000
_cell.angle_alpha   90.00
_cell.angle_beta   90.00
_cell.angle_gamma   90.00
#
_symmetry.space_group_name_H-M   'P 1'
#
loop_
_entity.id
_entity.type
_entity.pdbx_description
1 polymer ?
#
loop_
_entity_poly.entity_id
_entity_poly.type
_entity_poly.pdbx_seq_one_letter_code
_entity_poly.pdbx_strand_id
1 'polypeptide(L)'
;MKFSDDLYQLINALNQSEKRYIKLVAKAFTSKGTDNQLALFDAFDRQQHYNEDKIRKDFKDKIPAKNFHVAKNRLYNLILKALHLYHLKNSEYQKINQLIYQSEILQKKDSTNKQIFSMKKQFKRQ
;
A
#
# COMPACT_ATOMS: atom_id res chain seq x y z
N MET A 1 -16.57 -22.79 -4.15
CA MET A 1 -15.95 -21.72 -3.34
C MET A 1 -16.92 -20.56 -3.23
N LYS A 2 -17.35 -20.19 -2.03
CA LYS A 2 -18.20 -19.01 -1.77
C LYS A 2 -17.29 -17.77 -1.68
N PHE A 3 -16.85 -17.26 -2.83
CA PHE A 3 -15.98 -16.07 -2.97
C PHE A 3 -16.44 -14.83 -2.18
N SER A 4 -17.75 -14.74 -1.91
CA SER A 4 -18.38 -13.66 -1.15
C SER A 4 -17.90 -13.59 0.30
N ASP A 5 -17.81 -14.74 0.98
CA ASP A 5 -17.33 -14.79 2.36
C ASP A 5 -15.82 -14.53 2.42
N ASP A 6 -15.06 -15.04 1.45
CA ASP A 6 -13.60 -14.93 1.42
C ASP A 6 -13.12 -13.47 1.37
N LEU A 7 -13.77 -12.61 0.58
CA LEU A 7 -13.43 -11.19 0.51
C LEU A 7 -13.70 -10.47 1.83
N TYR A 8 -14.85 -10.74 2.47
CA TYR A 8 -15.19 -10.15 3.75
C TYR A 8 -14.24 -10.61 4.86
N GLN A 9 -13.96 -11.92 4.93
CA GLN A 9 -13.02 -12.50 5.87
C GLN A 9 -11.62 -11.92 5.70
N LEU A 10 -11.15 -11.78 4.46
CA LEU A 10 -9.87 -11.16 4.16
C LEU A 10 -9.81 -9.73 4.68
N ILE A 11 -10.83 -8.90 4.39
CA ILE A 11 -10.85 -7.50 4.84
C ILE A 11 -10.87 -7.39 6.37
N ASN A 12 -11.60 -8.27 7.05
CA ASN A 12 -11.65 -8.31 8.51
C ASN A 12 -10.34 -8.78 9.16
N ALA A 13 -9.57 -9.63 8.48
CA ALA A 13 -8.28 -10.10 8.97
C ALA A 13 -7.17 -9.03 8.88
N LEU A 14 -7.38 -7.95 8.12
CA LEU A 14 -6.40 -6.88 7.95
C LEU A 14 -6.22 -6.07 9.24
N ASN A 15 -4.97 -5.74 9.57
CA ASN A 15 -4.69 -4.74 10.60
C ASN A 15 -4.84 -3.30 10.07
N GLN A 16 -4.86 -2.32 10.97
CA GLN A 16 -5.08 -0.91 10.61
C GLN A 16 -4.04 -0.37 9.62
N SER A 17 -2.78 -0.81 9.72
CA SER A 17 -1.70 -0.38 8.84
C SER A 17 -1.86 -0.94 7.42
N GLU A 18 -2.24 -2.21 7.30
CA GLU A 18 -2.56 -2.85 6.02
C GLU A 18 -3.76 -2.17 5.35
N LYS A 19 -4.85 -1.92 6.10
CA LYS A 19 -6.02 -1.20 5.58
C LYS A 19 -5.63 0.17 5.03
N ARG A 20 -4.82 0.93 5.77
CA ARG A 20 -4.31 2.24 5.32
C ARG A 20 -3.48 2.11 4.04
N TYR A 21 -2.60 1.12 3.96
CA TYR A 21 -1.75 0.89 2.79
C TYR A 21 -2.57 0.48 1.56
N ILE A 22 -3.55 -0.42 1.72
CA ILE A 22 -4.47 -0.84 0.65
C ILE A 22 -5.21 0.37 0.08
N LYS A 23 -5.73 1.27 0.92
CA LYS A 23 -6.40 2.50 0.46
C LYS A 23 -5.47 3.41 -0.34
N LEU A 24 -4.19 3.50 0.05
CA LEU A 24 -3.19 4.27 -0.68
C LEU A 24 -2.89 3.64 -2.06
N VAL A 25 -2.72 2.32 -2.11
CA VAL A 25 -2.54 1.55 -3.35
C VAL A 25 -3.77 1.72 -4.26
N ALA A 26 -4.99 1.59 -3.74
CA ALA A 26 -6.22 1.76 -4.51
C ALA A 26 -6.31 3.14 -5.18
N LYS A 27 -5.88 4.20 -4.49
CA LYS A 27 -5.81 5.55 -5.06
C LYS A 27 -4.76 5.68 -6.16
N ALA A 28 -3.61 5.01 -6.00
CA ALA A 28 -2.49 5.10 -6.93
C ALA A 28 -2.67 4.29 -8.22
N PHE A 29 -3.29 3.11 -8.16
CA PHE A 29 -3.34 2.17 -9.29
C PHE A 29 -4.58 2.31 -10.20
N THR A 30 -5.52 3.19 -9.88
CA THR A 30 -6.80 3.24 -10.60
C THR A 30 -6.96 4.57 -11.35
N SER A 31 -6.47 4.61 -12.59
CA SER A 31 -6.35 5.85 -13.39
C SER A 31 -7.64 6.37 -14.05
N LYS A 32 -8.81 5.79 -13.78
CA LYS A 32 -10.18 6.27 -14.13
C LYS A 32 -11.20 5.31 -13.46
N GLY A 33 -12.17 5.82 -12.69
CA GLY A 33 -13.13 4.98 -11.93
C GLY A 33 -12.66 4.60 -10.51
N THR A 34 -11.70 5.36 -9.98
CA THR A 34 -10.98 5.21 -8.70
C THR A 34 -11.90 5.10 -7.49
N ASP A 35 -13.05 5.78 -7.52
CA ASP A 35 -13.97 5.85 -6.39
C ASP A 35 -14.66 4.52 -6.10
N ASN A 36 -14.86 3.67 -7.11
CA ASN A 36 -15.69 2.47 -6.93
C ASN A 36 -14.99 1.38 -6.13
N GLN A 37 -13.68 1.16 -6.31
CA GLN A 37 -12.94 0.12 -5.58
C GLN A 37 -12.68 0.54 -4.13
N LEU A 38 -12.30 1.80 -3.92
CA LEU A 38 -12.10 2.35 -2.58
C LEU A 38 -13.40 2.40 -1.79
N ALA A 39 -14.49 2.87 -2.41
CA ALA A 39 -15.80 2.87 -1.76
C ALA A 39 -16.28 1.44 -1.46
N LEU A 40 -16.05 0.49 -2.37
CA LEU A 40 -16.43 -0.91 -2.13
C LEU A 40 -15.64 -1.47 -0.95
N PHE A 41 -14.33 -1.23 -0.88
CA PHE A 41 -13.52 -1.60 0.28
C PHE A 41 -14.11 -1.05 1.58
N ASP A 42 -14.42 0.25 1.63
CA ASP A 42 -15.00 0.88 2.82
C ASP A 42 -16.38 0.31 3.18
N ALA A 43 -17.18 -0.08 2.20
CA ALA A 43 -18.48 -0.69 2.44
C ALA A 43 -18.37 -2.08 3.07
N PHE A 44 -17.41 -2.89 2.63
CA PHE A 44 -17.12 -4.19 3.26
C PHE A 44 -16.53 -4.01 4.67
N ASP A 45 -15.56 -3.12 4.84
CA ASP A 45 -14.85 -2.87 6.10
C ASP A 45 -15.77 -2.36 7.24
N ARG A 46 -16.84 -1.65 6.88
CA ARG A 46 -17.83 -1.13 7.85
C ARG A 46 -18.85 -2.17 8.33
N GLN A 47 -18.93 -3.33 7.68
CA GLN A 47 -19.91 -4.35 8.06
C GLN A 47 -19.42 -5.16 9.28
N GLN A 48 -20.13 -5.06 10.40
CA GLN A 48 -19.92 -5.97 11.54
C GLN A 48 -20.40 -7.39 11.26
N HIS A 49 -21.47 -7.52 10.46
CA HIS A 49 -21.98 -8.79 9.97
C HIS A 49 -22.11 -8.71 8.45
N TYR A 50 -21.58 -9.72 7.77
CA TYR A 50 -21.57 -9.74 6.32
C TYR A 50 -22.98 -9.77 5.75
N ASN A 51 -23.30 -8.81 4.87
CA ASN A 51 -24.55 -8.75 4.12
C ASN A 51 -24.26 -8.26 2.70
N GLU A 52 -24.11 -9.20 1.76
CA GLU A 52 -23.85 -8.88 0.36
C GLU A 52 -24.96 -8.06 -0.27
N ASP A 53 -26.22 -8.40 0.01
CA ASP A 53 -27.38 -7.74 -0.62
C ASP A 53 -27.45 -6.26 -0.25
N LYS A 54 -27.04 -5.90 0.97
CA LYS A 54 -26.92 -4.51 1.39
C LYS A 54 -25.88 -3.76 0.55
N ILE A 55 -24.67 -4.31 0.43
CA ILE A 55 -23.61 -3.69 -0.39
C ILE A 55 -24.05 -3.61 -1.86
N ARG A 56 -24.69 -4.66 -2.37
CA ARG A 56 -25.17 -4.68 -3.75
C ARG A 56 -26.22 -3.58 -4.00
N LYS A 57 -27.14 -3.35 -3.06
CA LYS A 57 -28.13 -2.27 -3.12
C LYS A 57 -27.47 -0.89 -3.07
N ASP A 58 -26.50 -0.69 -2.18
CA ASP A 58 -25.80 0.59 -2.01
C ASP A 58 -24.97 0.99 -3.26
N PHE A 59 -24.55 0.01 -4.05
CA PHE A 59 -23.73 0.21 -5.24
C PHE A 59 -24.49 0.08 -6.56
N LYS A 60 -25.81 -0.12 -6.56
CA LYS A 60 -26.61 -0.38 -7.77
C LYS A 60 -26.42 0.69 -8.87
N ASP A 61 -26.25 1.95 -8.48
CA ASP A 61 -26.11 3.09 -9.39
C ASP A 61 -24.67 3.26 -9.93
N LYS A 62 -23.69 2.63 -9.26
CA LYS A 62 -22.26 2.70 -9.60
C LYS A 62 -21.74 1.43 -10.28
N ILE A 63 -22.30 0.28 -9.91
CA ILE A 63 -21.88 -1.05 -10.35
C ILE A 63 -23.15 -1.81 -10.73
N PRO A 64 -23.36 -2.10 -12.03
CA PRO A 64 -24.47 -2.94 -12.46
C PRO A 64 -24.43 -4.29 -11.75
N ALA A 65 -25.60 -4.82 -11.35
CA ALA A 65 -25.70 -6.07 -10.59
C ALA A 65 -24.95 -7.24 -11.27
N LYS A 66 -25.03 -7.33 -12.61
CA LYS A 66 -24.29 -8.33 -13.42
C LYS A 66 -22.77 -8.25 -13.29
N ASN A 67 -22.24 -7.07 -12.96
CA ASN A 67 -20.81 -6.79 -12.83
C ASN A 67 -20.33 -6.80 -11.38
N PHE A 68 -21.23 -6.98 -10.41
CA PHE A 68 -20.87 -6.92 -8.99
C PHE A 68 -19.85 -8.01 -8.60
N HIS A 69 -20.00 -9.23 -9.14
CA HIS A 69 -19.03 -10.30 -8.98
C HIS A 69 -17.64 -9.92 -9.51
N VAL A 70 -17.58 -9.31 -10.71
CA VAL A 70 -16.32 -8.83 -11.30
C VAL A 70 -15.70 -7.73 -10.44
N ALA A 71 -16.51 -6.82 -9.91
CA ALA A 71 -16.03 -5.77 -9.02
C ALA A 71 -15.42 -6.32 -7.72
N LYS A 72 -16.04 -7.35 -7.12
CA LYS A 72 -15.48 -8.07 -5.96
C LYS A 72 -14.15 -8.74 -6.28
N ASN A 73 -14.05 -9.44 -7.41
CA ASN A 73 -12.81 -10.09 -7.82
C ASN A 73 -11.67 -9.09 -8.06
N ARG A 74 -12.00 -7.93 -8.65
CA ARG A 74 -11.03 -6.83 -8.81
C ARG A 74 -10.56 -6.32 -7.45
N LEU A 75 -11.47 -6.15 -6.49
CA LEU A 75 -11.14 -5.70 -5.14
C LEU A 75 -10.25 -6.73 -4.42
N TYR A 76 -10.60 -8.00 -4.49
CA TYR A 76 -9.82 -9.09 -3.89
C TYR A 76 -8.38 -9.10 -4.42
N ASN A 77 -8.21 -9.06 -5.75
CA ASN A 77 -6.90 -9.04 -6.38
C ASN A 77 -6.10 -7.76 -6.04
N LEU A 78 -6.78 -6.63 -5.90
CA LEU A 78 -6.17 -5.38 -5.47
C LEU A 78 -5.64 -5.49 -4.04
N ILE A 79 -6.42 -6.08 -3.12
CA ILE A 79 -6.01 -6.30 -1.72
C ILE A 79 -4.80 -7.23 -1.67
N LEU A 80 -4.80 -8.35 -2.41
CA LEU A 80 -3.66 -9.27 -2.46
C LEU A 80 -2.39 -8.58 -3.00
N LYS A 81 -2.52 -7.81 -4.07
CA LYS A 81 -1.40 -7.04 -4.63
C LYS A 81 -0.87 -6.01 -3.62
N ALA A 82 -1.76 -5.30 -2.92
CA ALA A 82 -1.39 -4.33 -1.91
C ALA A 82 -0.69 -4.98 -0.72
N LEU A 83 -1.18 -6.12 -0.23
CA LEU A 83 -0.54 -6.89 0.84
C LEU A 83 0.86 -7.37 0.44
N HIS A 84 1.00 -7.91 -0.77
CA HIS A 84 2.29 -8.33 -1.28
C HIS A 84 3.31 -7.17 -1.29
N LEU A 85 2.91 -6.00 -1.79
CA LEU A 85 3.74 -4.80 -1.79
C LEU A 85 4.02 -4.27 -0.37
N TYR A 86 3.04 -4.34 0.54
CA TYR A 86 3.19 -3.95 1.94
C TYR A 86 4.26 -4.81 2.64
N HIS A 87 4.20 -6.12 2.48
CA HIS A 87 5.17 -7.03 3.09
C HIS A 87 6.53 -7.00 2.39
N LEU A 88 6.59 -6.78 1.09
CA LEU A 88 7.86 -6.52 0.38
C LEU A 88 8.57 -5.29 0.95
N LYS A 89 7.84 -4.20 1.18
CA LYS A 89 8.39 -2.96 1.76
C LYS A 89 8.78 -3.13 3.22
N ASN A 90 8.01 -3.91 3.98
CA ASN A 90 8.24 -4.13 5.41
C ASN A 90 9.16 -5.30 5.72
N SER A 91 9.65 -6.03 4.70
CA SER A 91 10.54 -7.16 4.94
C SER A 91 11.81 -6.67 5.63
N GLU A 92 12.31 -7.44 6.59
CA GLU A 92 13.55 -7.12 7.31
C GLU A 92 14.72 -6.86 6.34
N TYR A 93 14.71 -7.54 5.20
CA TYR A 93 15.67 -7.33 4.11
C TYR A 93 15.66 -5.89 3.56
N GLN A 94 14.48 -5.28 3.39
CA GLN A 94 14.40 -3.87 2.96
C GLN A 94 14.89 -2.90 4.05
N LYS A 95 14.61 -3.19 5.32
CA LYS A 95 15.17 -2.39 6.44
C LYS A 95 16.70 -2.49 6.48
N ILE A 96 17.25 -3.68 6.30
CA ILE A 96 18.71 -3.91 6.24
C ILE A 96 19.31 -3.15 5.06
N ASN A 97 18.74 -3.26 3.86
CA ASN A 97 19.24 -2.52 2.70
C ASN A 97 19.16 -1.00 2.89
N GLN A 98 18.10 -0.50 3.53
CA GLN A 98 17.98 0.92 3.85
C GLN A 98 19.09 1.37 4.81
N LEU A 99 19.39 0.57 5.86
CA LEU A 99 20.47 0.86 6.80
C LEU A 99 21.84 0.83 6.13
N ILE A 100 22.10 -0.15 5.26
CA ILE A 100 23.34 -0.23 4.46
C ILE A 100 23.49 1.04 3.62
N TYR A 101 22.47 1.40 2.85
CA TYR A 101 22.53 2.59 1.98
C TYR A 101 22.71 3.90 2.77
N GLN A 102 22.04 4.03 3.91
CA GLN A 102 22.25 5.17 4.81
C GLN A 102 23.69 5.23 5.33
N SER A 103 24.28 4.08 5.69
CA SER A 103 25.68 4.00 6.12
C SER A 103 26.65 4.43 5.01
N GLU A 104 26.39 4.03 3.76
CA GLU A 104 27.21 4.42 2.61
C GLU A 104 27.13 5.93 2.33
N ILE A 105 25.93 6.51 2.45
CA ILE A 105 25.74 7.96 2.31
C ILE A 105 26.52 8.71 3.40
N LEU A 106 26.41 8.26 4.65
CA LEU A 106 27.12 8.87 5.77
C LEU A 106 28.63 8.76 5.58
N GLN A 107 29.16 7.61 5.16
CA GLN A 107 30.58 7.47 4.85
C GLN A 107 31.02 8.41 3.71
N LYS A 108 30.24 8.54 2.64
CA LYS A 108 30.53 9.48 1.55
C LYS A 108 30.50 10.94 2.02
N LYS A 109 29.56 11.30 2.91
CA LYS A 109 29.44 12.64 3.51
C LYS A 109 30.57 12.95 4.49
N ASP A 110 30.96 12.01 5.34
CA ASP A 110 32.10 12.16 6.24
C ASP A 110 33.43 12.21 5.48
N SER A 111 33.56 11.44 4.40
CA SER A 111 34.74 11.49 3.53
C SER A 111 34.85 12.82 2.80
N THR A 112 33.73 13.39 2.34
CA THR A 112 33.70 14.74 1.76
C THR A 112 33.97 15.82 2.80
N ASN A 113 33.49 15.68 4.05
CA ASN A 113 33.85 16.58 5.14
C ASN A 113 35.35 16.53 5.48
N LYS A 114 35.97 15.34 5.50
CA LYS A 114 37.42 15.18 5.72
C LYS A 114 38.26 15.79 4.60
N GLN A 115 37.82 15.68 3.33
CA GLN A 115 38.51 16.30 2.18
C GLN A 115 38.36 17.82 2.14
N ILE A 116 37.21 18.38 2.54
CA ILE A 116 37.04 19.84 2.65
C ILE A 116 37.98 20.40 3.74
N PHE A 117 38.18 19.69 4.84
CA PHE A 117 39.08 20.11 5.91
C PHE A 117 40.56 20.04 5.50
N SER A 118 40.98 19.01 4.74
CA SER A 118 42.35 18.91 4.23
C SER A 118 42.66 19.95 3.15
N MET A 119 41.70 20.26 2.27
CA MET A 119 41.84 21.34 1.27
C MET A 119 41.96 22.73 1.93
N LYS A 120 41.12 23.05 2.93
CA LYS A 120 41.24 24.35 3.65
C LYS A 120 42.58 24.51 4.38
N LYS A 121 43.20 23.41 4.82
CA LYS A 121 44.53 23.42 5.47
C LYS A 121 45.68 23.61 4.47
N GLN A 122 45.52 23.16 3.22
CA GLN A 122 46.47 23.40 2.13
C GLN A 122 46.37 24.83 1.57
N PHE A 123 45.17 25.41 1.49
CA PHE A 123 44.98 26.80 1.04
C PHE A 123 45.39 27.89 2.05
N LYS A 124 45.59 27.55 3.34
CA LYS A 124 46.12 28.48 4.37
C LYS A 124 47.64 28.45 4.54
N ARG A 125 48.35 27.62 3.76
CA ARG A 125 49.81 27.46 3.81
C ARG A 125 50.53 28.01 2.57
N GLN A 126 49.79 28.69 1.69
CA GLN A 126 50.31 29.65 0.71
C GLN A 126 49.87 31.04 1.16
#